data_AF-A0A8T5BAM1-F1
#
_entry.id   AF-A0A8T5BAM1-F1
#
_cell.length_a   1.000
_cell.length_b   1.000
_cell.length_c   1.000
_cell.angle_alpha   90.00
_cell.angle_beta   90.00
_cell.angle_gamma   90.00
#
_symmetry.space_group_name_H-M   'P 1'
#
loop_
_entity.id
_entity.type
_entity.pdbx_description
1 polymer ?
#
loop_
_entity_poly.entity_id
_entity_poly.type
_entity_poly.pdbx_seq_one_letter_code
_entity_poly.pdbx_strand_id
1 'polypeptide(L)'
;MSVWHGDLHKKKPSGGKRKPYRGKRKYEMGSFPTETTLGEHVTKASRGKGGNIKVRLVSAKWVNVSNPETGETKKVEILRVVKNPANVDYDRRGVITRGCIIETPLGTARVTSRPGQYGILNAVLISKKEE
;
A
#
# COMPACT_ATOMS: atom_id res chain seq x y z
N MET A 1 0.18 -1.56 21.51
CA MET A 1 0.47 -2.90 20.95
C MET A 1 1.60 -2.81 19.94
N SER A 2 2.54 -3.77 19.93
CA SER A 2 3.68 -3.79 19.00
C SER A 2 3.52 -4.90 17.96
N VAL A 3 3.59 -4.58 16.66
CA VAL A 3 3.55 -5.58 15.58
C VAL A 3 4.87 -6.36 15.55
N TRP A 4 4.79 -7.69 15.42
CA TRP A 4 5.95 -8.58 15.48
C TRP A 4 5.93 -9.63 14.38
N HIS A 5 7.06 -9.82 13.68
CA HIS A 5 7.17 -10.74 12.54
C HIS A 5 7.89 -12.06 12.84
N GLY A 6 8.30 -12.30 14.09
CA GLY A 6 8.89 -13.58 14.51
C GLY A 6 7.89 -14.75 14.46
N ASP A 7 8.36 -15.95 14.17
CA ASP A 7 7.57 -17.18 14.02
C ASP A 7 7.40 -17.98 15.32
N LEU A 8 8.08 -17.57 16.40
CA LEU A 8 8.07 -18.26 17.70
C LEU A 8 6.67 -18.43 18.30
N HIS A 9 5.73 -17.56 17.95
CA HIS A 9 4.34 -17.64 18.38
C HIS A 9 3.47 -18.57 17.51
N LYS A 10 3.96 -18.93 16.32
CA LYS A 10 3.24 -19.80 15.37
C LYS A 10 3.44 -21.27 15.73
N LYS A 11 2.52 -22.12 15.25
CA LYS A 11 2.64 -23.58 15.35
C LYS A 11 3.71 -24.11 14.38
N LYS A 12 4.20 -25.32 14.62
CA LYS A 12 5.02 -26.05 13.65
C LYS A 12 4.16 -26.45 12.43
N PRO A 13 4.76 -26.73 11.27
CA PRO A 13 4.04 -27.31 10.13
C PRO A 13 3.27 -28.59 10.49
N SER A 14 3.80 -29.40 11.40
CA SER A 14 3.13 -30.60 11.94
C SER A 14 1.99 -30.30 12.95
N GLY A 15 1.67 -29.03 13.22
CA GLY A 15 0.64 -28.63 14.19
C GLY A 15 1.10 -28.56 15.65
N GLY A 16 2.27 -29.12 15.98
CA GLY A 16 2.82 -29.07 17.34
C GLY A 16 3.09 -27.64 17.84
N LYS A 17 2.82 -27.39 19.13
CA LYS A 17 3.08 -26.10 19.78
C LYS A 17 4.59 -25.86 19.91
N ARG A 18 5.05 -24.65 19.55
CA ARG A 18 6.44 -24.23 19.77
C ARG A 18 6.60 -23.67 21.18
N LYS A 19 7.69 -24.00 21.86
CA LYS A 19 8.10 -23.36 23.12
C LYS A 19 9.05 -22.20 22.77
N PRO A 20 8.70 -20.93 23.03
CA PRO A 20 9.59 -19.81 22.75
C PRO A 20 10.80 -19.88 23.67
N TYR A 21 12.01 -19.91 23.08
CA TYR A 21 13.28 -19.97 23.82
C TYR A 21 13.88 -18.59 24.11
N ARG A 22 13.31 -17.51 23.53
CA ARG A 22 13.77 -16.14 23.68
C ARG A 22 12.63 -15.14 23.59
N GLY A 23 12.90 -13.92 24.06
CA GLY A 23 12.01 -12.76 23.88
C GLY A 23 12.07 -12.13 22.48
N LYS A 24 11.24 -11.09 22.31
CA LYS A 24 11.15 -10.25 21.11
C LYS A 24 12.45 -9.45 20.91
N ARG A 25 13.07 -9.56 19.73
CA ARG A 25 14.29 -8.83 19.29
C ARG A 25 14.04 -7.74 18.25
N LYS A 26 14.64 -6.55 18.42
CA LYS A 26 14.43 -5.36 17.56
C LYS A 26 14.38 -5.61 16.03
N TYR A 27 15.11 -6.59 15.51
CA TYR A 27 15.12 -6.92 14.08
C TYR A 27 13.83 -7.58 13.55
N GLU A 28 12.96 -8.11 14.40
CA GLU A 28 11.67 -8.70 14.02
C GLU A 28 10.50 -7.74 14.25
N MET A 29 10.78 -6.51 14.67
CA MET A 29 9.79 -5.48 14.92
C MET A 29 9.15 -5.03 13.60
N GLY A 30 7.82 -5.09 13.55
CA GLY A 30 7.02 -4.56 12.45
C GLY A 30 6.52 -3.14 12.73
N SER A 31 5.74 -2.61 11.79
CA SER A 31 5.01 -1.36 11.94
C SER A 31 3.55 -1.53 11.57
N PHE A 32 2.68 -0.70 12.11
CA PHE A 32 1.29 -0.63 11.67
C PHE A 32 1.18 -0.16 10.20
N PRO A 33 0.14 -0.61 9.48
CA PRO A 33 -0.15 -0.10 8.15
C PRO A 33 -0.49 1.39 8.22
N THR A 34 -0.16 2.13 7.15
CA THR A 34 -0.44 3.57 7.07
C THR A 34 -1.83 3.88 6.55
N GLU A 35 -2.45 2.93 5.83
CA GLU A 35 -3.79 3.06 5.25
C GLU A 35 -3.98 4.41 4.53
N THR A 36 -3.32 4.56 3.38
CA THR A 36 -3.36 5.81 2.61
C THR A 36 -4.79 6.18 2.24
N THR A 37 -5.22 7.40 2.56
CA THR A 37 -6.57 7.90 2.26
C THR A 37 -6.56 8.98 1.18
N LEU A 38 -7.74 9.30 0.65
CA LEU A 38 -7.93 10.46 -0.21
C LEU A 38 -7.91 11.74 0.63
N GLY A 39 -7.11 12.72 0.23
CA GLY A 39 -6.98 13.99 0.94
C GLY A 39 -5.75 14.78 0.51
N GLU A 40 -5.41 15.83 1.26
CA GLU A 40 -4.20 16.62 0.99
C GLU A 40 -2.94 15.77 0.99
N HIS A 41 -1.91 16.18 0.25
CA HIS A 41 -0.71 15.38 0.14
C HIS A 41 0.12 15.44 1.42
N VAL A 42 0.04 14.38 2.24
CA VAL A 42 0.79 14.28 3.50
C VAL A 42 1.70 13.06 3.45
N THR A 43 2.99 13.30 3.67
CA THR A 43 3.99 12.24 3.76
C THR A 43 4.63 12.19 5.15
N LYS A 44 4.99 10.98 5.59
CA LYS A 44 5.67 10.74 6.85
C LYS A 44 6.95 9.95 6.60
N ALA A 45 8.08 10.54 6.95
CA ALA A 45 9.36 9.84 6.95
C ALA A 45 9.45 8.89 8.15
N SER A 46 9.91 7.66 7.92
CA SER A 46 10.17 6.68 8.96
C SER A 46 11.55 6.07 8.78
N ARG A 47 12.37 6.16 9.83
CA ARG A 47 13.68 5.50 9.86
C ARG A 47 13.52 3.98 9.91
N GLY A 48 14.26 3.29 9.05
CA GLY A 48 14.40 1.85 8.99
C GLY A 48 15.73 1.36 9.56
N LYS A 49 16.03 0.08 9.35
CA LYS A 49 17.31 -0.54 9.72
C LYS A 49 18.44 0.09 8.87
N GLY A 50 19.60 0.30 9.48
CA GLY A 50 20.80 0.78 8.77
C GLY A 50 20.76 2.26 8.36
N GLY A 51 19.81 3.06 8.86
CA GLY A 51 19.72 4.48 8.52
C GLY A 51 18.83 4.81 7.32
N ASN A 52 18.36 3.79 6.59
CA ASN A 52 17.44 3.98 5.46
C ASN A 52 16.15 4.68 5.89
N ILE A 53 15.62 5.57 5.05
CA ILE A 53 14.37 6.28 5.31
C ILE A 53 13.30 5.76 4.35
N LYS A 54 12.15 5.36 4.89
CA LYS A 54 10.96 5.05 4.10
C LYS A 54 10.01 6.24 4.17
N VAL A 55 9.54 6.71 3.02
CA VAL A 55 8.51 7.75 2.93
C VAL A 55 7.17 7.04 2.85
N ARG A 56 6.31 7.28 3.84
CA ARG A 56 4.95 6.73 3.88
C ARG A 56 3.98 7.81 3.43
N LEU A 57 3.15 7.49 2.44
CA LEU A 57 2.05 8.35 2.05
C LEU A 57 0.88 8.12 3.02
N VAL A 58 0.43 9.18 3.69
CA VAL A 58 -0.72 9.14 4.62
C VAL A 58 -1.99 9.50 3.87
N SER A 59 -1.91 10.53 3.04
CA SER A 59 -3.03 10.98 2.21
C SER A 59 -2.52 11.50 0.86
N ALA A 60 -3.34 11.32 -0.17
CA ALA A 60 -2.99 11.69 -1.54
C ALA A 60 -4.19 12.20 -2.32
N LYS A 61 -4.02 13.35 -2.98
CA LYS A 61 -4.98 13.95 -3.92
C LYS A 61 -4.63 13.64 -5.38
N TRP A 62 -3.34 13.51 -5.66
CA TRP A 62 -2.80 13.39 -7.00
C TRP A 62 -2.21 12.00 -7.24
N VAL A 63 -2.33 11.54 -8.48
CA VAL A 63 -1.73 10.29 -8.97
C VAL A 63 -1.03 10.54 -10.31
N ASN A 64 0.11 9.89 -10.52
CA ASN A 64 0.73 9.84 -11.83
C ASN A 64 0.14 8.66 -12.59
N VAL A 65 -0.59 8.94 -13.66
CA VAL A 65 -1.25 7.92 -14.49
C VAL A 65 -0.46 7.76 -15.78
N SER A 66 0.04 6.55 -16.03
CA SER A 66 0.68 6.19 -17.28
C SER A 66 -0.32 5.50 -18.22
N ASN A 67 -0.38 5.97 -19.45
CA ASN A 67 -1.07 5.28 -20.53
C ASN A 67 -0.09 4.35 -21.25
N PRO A 68 -0.27 3.01 -21.19
CA PRO A 68 0.66 2.07 -21.83
C PRO A 68 0.59 2.10 -23.36
N GLU A 69 -0.52 2.55 -23.96
CA GLU A 69 -0.69 2.57 -25.43
C GLU A 69 0.03 3.76 -26.07
N THR A 70 -0.02 4.93 -25.42
CA THR A 70 0.61 6.17 -25.92
C THR A 70 1.98 6.43 -25.31
N GLY A 71 2.34 5.75 -24.21
CA GLY A 71 3.57 5.98 -23.46
C GLY A 71 3.57 7.26 -22.63
N GLU A 72 2.52 8.07 -22.68
CA GLU A 72 2.43 9.33 -21.93
C GLU A 72 2.11 9.09 -20.45
N THR A 73 2.70 9.91 -19.57
CA THR A 73 2.36 9.94 -18.15
C THR A 73 1.85 11.33 -17.77
N LYS A 74 0.67 11.40 -17.18
CA LYS A 74 0.03 12.65 -16.76
C LYS A 74 -0.26 12.59 -15.26
N LYS A 75 -0.05 13.72 -14.59
CA LYS A 75 -0.45 13.90 -13.19
C LYS A 75 -1.91 14.32 -13.16
N VAL A 76 -2.74 13.55 -12.45
CA VAL A 76 -4.19 13.72 -12.46
C VAL A 76 -4.72 13.64 -11.04
N GLU A 77 -5.83 14.32 -10.79
CA GLU A 77 -6.58 14.23 -9.54
C GLU A 77 -7.36 12.91 -9.46
N ILE A 78 -7.41 12.32 -8.27
CA ILE A 78 -8.18 11.10 -8.00
C ILE A 78 -9.60 11.52 -7.60
N LEU A 79 -10.62 10.97 -8.28
CA LEU A 79 -12.02 11.26 -7.95
C LEU A 79 -12.51 10.37 -6.81
N ARG A 80 -12.34 9.05 -6.97
CA ARG A 80 -12.71 8.06 -5.96
C ARG A 80 -11.95 6.74 -6.14
N VAL A 81 -11.95 5.95 -5.08
CA VAL A 81 -11.56 4.54 -5.12
C VAL A 81 -12.78 3.73 -5.59
N VAL A 82 -12.60 2.88 -6.60
CA VAL A 82 -13.68 2.05 -7.15
C VAL A 82 -13.69 0.69 -6.48
N LYS A 83 -12.53 0.01 -6.48
CA LYS A 83 -12.41 -1.36 -6.00
C LYS A 83 -10.99 -1.68 -5.57
N ASN A 84 -10.88 -2.41 -4.48
CA ASN A 84 -9.64 -2.87 -3.89
C ASN A 84 -9.70 -4.39 -3.80
N PRO A 85 -8.92 -5.11 -4.61
CA PRO A 85 -8.97 -6.58 -4.65
C PRO A 85 -8.58 -7.22 -3.32
N ALA A 86 -7.91 -6.49 -2.41
CA ALA A 86 -7.47 -7.03 -1.13
C ALA A 86 -8.59 -7.13 -0.09
N ASN A 87 -9.51 -6.16 -0.04
CA ASN A 87 -10.59 -6.11 0.95
C ASN A 87 -11.68 -5.11 0.55
N VAL A 88 -12.95 -5.51 0.66
CA VAL A 88 -14.13 -4.68 0.40
C VAL A 88 -14.25 -3.52 1.42
N ASP A 89 -13.78 -3.70 2.65
CA ASP A 89 -13.79 -2.60 3.65
C ASP A 89 -12.92 -1.41 3.20
N TYR A 90 -11.83 -1.67 2.50
CA TYR A 90 -10.97 -0.61 1.97
C TYR A 90 -11.65 0.20 0.86
N ASP A 91 -12.63 -0.38 0.16
CA ASP A 91 -13.44 0.35 -0.82
C ASP A 91 -14.30 1.39 -0.14
N ARG A 92 -14.95 0.98 0.96
CA ARG A 92 -15.84 1.84 1.75
C ARG A 92 -15.06 2.97 2.42
N ARG A 93 -13.86 2.69 2.92
CA ARG A 93 -12.99 3.66 3.59
C ARG A 93 -12.17 4.52 2.62
N GLY A 94 -12.15 4.18 1.32
CA GLY A 94 -11.35 4.87 0.33
C GLY A 94 -9.83 4.70 0.52
N VAL A 95 -9.39 3.51 0.98
CA VAL A 95 -7.98 3.23 1.25
C VAL A 95 -7.26 2.78 -0.02
N ILE A 96 -6.18 3.48 -0.36
CA ILE A 96 -5.37 3.24 -1.54
C ILE A 96 -4.22 2.27 -1.23
N THR A 97 -4.29 1.08 -1.81
CA THR A 97 -3.26 0.05 -1.76
C THR A 97 -2.71 -0.27 -3.15
N ARG A 98 -1.65 -1.08 -3.22
CA ARG A 98 -1.18 -1.62 -4.49
C ARG A 98 -2.26 -2.53 -5.09
N GLY A 99 -2.57 -2.33 -6.37
CA GLY A 99 -3.60 -3.07 -7.10
C GLY A 99 -5.00 -2.47 -6.98
N CYS A 100 -5.16 -1.40 -6.20
CA CYS A 100 -6.41 -0.66 -6.11
C CYS A 100 -6.80 -0.06 -7.47
N ILE A 101 -8.08 -0.16 -7.82
CA ILE A 101 -8.67 0.47 -9.00
C ILE A 101 -9.24 1.82 -8.56
N ILE A 102 -8.76 2.88 -9.20
CA ILE A 102 -9.15 4.26 -8.94
C ILE A 102 -9.80 4.87 -10.18
N GLU A 103 -10.72 5.79 -9.96
CA GLU A 103 -11.34 6.57 -11.02
C GLU A 103 -10.62 7.92 -11.15
N THR A 104 -10.22 8.24 -12.37
CA THR A 104 -9.58 9.51 -12.73
C THR A 104 -10.27 10.11 -13.95
N PRO A 105 -10.14 11.42 -14.20
CA PRO A 105 -10.60 12.07 -15.43
C PRO A 105 -10.16 11.41 -16.74
N LEU A 106 -9.01 10.70 -16.75
CA LEU A 106 -8.51 9.98 -17.93
C LEU A 106 -9.13 8.58 -18.10
N GLY A 107 -9.87 8.10 -17.10
CA GLY A 107 -10.44 6.77 -17.06
C GLY A 107 -10.09 6.00 -15.78
N THR A 108 -10.39 4.70 -15.79
CA THR A 108 -10.07 3.79 -14.69
C THR A 108 -8.58 3.41 -14.72
N ALA A 109 -7.92 3.53 -13.58
CA ALA A 109 -6.50 3.22 -13.45
C ALA A 109 -6.23 2.25 -12.31
N ARG A 110 -5.26 1.36 -12.50
CA ARG A 110 -4.77 0.42 -11.48
C ARG A 110 -3.51 0.96 -10.85
N VAL A 111 -3.51 1.09 -9.53
CA VAL A 111 -2.34 1.52 -8.75
C VAL A 111 -1.26 0.43 -8.77
N THR A 112 -0.06 0.77 -9.23
CA THR A 112 1.08 -0.17 -9.29
C THR A 112 2.07 0.03 -8.14
N SER A 113 2.16 1.25 -7.64
CA SER A 113 3.03 1.65 -6.53
C SER A 113 2.62 1.07 -5.17
N ARG A 114 3.54 1.11 -4.19
CA ARG A 114 3.28 0.78 -2.77
C ARG A 114 3.30 2.08 -1.94
N PRO A 115 2.16 2.75 -1.75
CA PRO A 115 2.12 4.11 -1.21
C PRO A 115 2.72 4.24 0.21
N GLY A 116 2.46 3.24 1.07
CA GLY A 116 3.00 3.19 2.44
C GLY A 116 4.51 2.92 2.54
N GLN A 117 5.25 2.79 1.44
CA GLN A 117 6.70 2.60 1.44
C GLN A 117 7.46 3.57 0.53
N TYR A 118 6.86 3.94 -0.61
CA TYR A 118 7.51 4.78 -1.62
C TYR A 118 7.18 6.26 -1.50
N GLY A 119 6.06 6.63 -0.83
CA GLY A 119 5.67 8.03 -0.66
C GLY A 119 5.07 8.68 -1.92
N ILE A 120 4.98 7.93 -3.02
CA ILE A 120 4.48 8.38 -4.32
C ILE A 120 3.37 7.43 -4.76
N LEU A 121 2.39 7.97 -5.48
CA LEU A 121 1.28 7.21 -6.06
C LEU A 121 1.36 7.20 -7.59
N ASN A 122 1.68 6.02 -8.13
CA ASN A 122 1.68 5.74 -9.57
C ASN A 122 0.61 4.71 -9.91
N ALA A 123 -0.06 4.93 -11.05
CA ALA A 123 -1.08 4.07 -11.60
C ALA A 123 -0.93 3.92 -13.13
N VAL A 124 -1.52 2.86 -13.66
CA VAL A 124 -1.56 2.55 -15.10
C VAL A 124 -3.01 2.48 -15.53
N LEU A 125 -3.37 3.09 -16.66
CA LEU A 125 -4.73 2.99 -17.20
C LEU A 125 -5.08 1.53 -17.52
N ILE A 126 -6.30 1.13 -17.19
CA ILE A 126 -6.83 -0.19 -17.55
C ILE A 126 -7.57 0.00 -18.89
N SER A 127 -7.10 -0.64 -19.96
CA SER A 127 -7.89 -0.72 -21.19
C SER A 127 -9.09 -1.66 -20.94
N LYS A 128 -10.26 -1.36 -21.53
CA LYS A 128 -11.55 -2.06 -21.35
C LYS A 128 -11.57 -3.56 -21.70
N LYS A 129 -10.42 -4.22 -21.84
CA LYS A 129 -10.28 -5.62 -22.28
C LYS A 129 -10.21 -6.65 -21.15
N GLU A 130 -10.32 -6.25 -19.89
CA GLU A 130 -10.37 -7.16 -18.75
C GLU A 130 -11.71 -6.99 -18.01
N GLU A 131 -12.79 -7.50 -18.62
CA GLU A 131 -13.97 -8.00 -17.90
C GLU A 131 -13.93 -9.53 -17.88
#